data_AF-A0A5F5XKZ2-F1
#
_entry.id   AF-A0A5F5XKZ2-F1
#
_cell.length_a   1.000
_cell.length_b   1.000
_cell.length_c   1.000
_cell.angle_alpha   90.00
_cell.angle_beta   90.00
_cell.angle_gamma   90.00
#
_symmetry.space_group_name_H-M   'P 1'
#
loop_
_entity.id
_entity.type
_entity.pdbx_description
1 polymer ?
#
loop_
_entity_poly.entity_id
_entity_poly.type
_entity_poly.pdbx_seq_one_letter_code
_entity_poly.pdbx_strand_id
1 'polypeptide(L)'
;MLDLLDIEGLYPLYRRVERYLEEFPEERKTLQIDGPYDEAFYQKLLDLSTEDDGTVAFALTKVQQYRVAMTAKDCSVMIALSPCLQDASSEQRPVVTSSRSRFAFSVSVLDLDLKPYESIPHQYKLDGKIVNYYSKTVHAKDAAVMSARFKESEDCTLVLHKV
;
A
#
# COMPACT_ATOMS: atom_id res chain seq x y z
N MET A 1 5.27 -10.22 1.51
CA MET A 1 4.92 -8.83 1.14
C MET A 1 5.78 -8.48 -0.06
N LEU A 2 5.23 -7.88 -1.14
CA LEU A 2 5.95 -7.71 -2.41
C LEU A 2 6.67 -6.36 -2.57
N ASP A 3 6.25 -5.34 -1.84
CA ASP A 3 6.94 -4.05 -1.77
C ASP A 3 8.05 -4.11 -0.72
N LEU A 4 9.18 -4.74 -1.08
CA LEU A 4 10.30 -4.99 -0.16
C LEU A 4 11.32 -3.85 -0.11
N LEU A 5 11.39 -3.01 -1.14
CA LEU A 5 12.40 -1.96 -1.30
C LEU A 5 11.88 -0.56 -0.94
N ASP A 6 10.57 -0.44 -0.70
CA ASP A 6 9.85 0.83 -0.67
C ASP A 6 9.99 1.62 -1.99
N ILE A 7 9.19 2.66 -2.17
CA ILE A 7 9.22 3.47 -3.38
C ILE A 7 10.56 4.19 -3.58
N GLU A 8 11.25 4.56 -2.50
CA GLU A 8 12.58 5.16 -2.57
C GLU A 8 13.63 4.20 -3.14
N GLY A 9 13.62 2.93 -2.71
CA GLY A 9 14.53 1.90 -3.22
C GLY A 9 14.13 1.36 -4.59
N LEU A 10 12.84 1.37 -4.92
CA LEU A 10 12.32 0.93 -6.22
C LEU A 10 12.58 1.95 -7.34
N TYR A 11 12.46 3.26 -7.06
CA TYR A 11 12.49 4.28 -8.10
C TYR A 11 13.77 4.26 -8.98
N PRO A 12 14.98 4.01 -8.43
CA PRO A 12 16.18 3.78 -9.24
C PRO A 12 16.08 2.58 -10.20
N LEU A 13 15.41 1.49 -9.79
CA LEU A 13 15.18 0.32 -10.64
C LEU A 13 14.19 0.65 -11.76
N TYR A 14 13.11 1.38 -11.46
CA TYR A 14 12.21 1.91 -12.48
C TYR A 14 12.96 2.76 -13.52
N ARG A 15 13.83 3.68 -13.08
CA ARG A 15 14.67 4.48 -13.99
C ARG A 15 15.62 3.65 -14.84
N ARG A 16 16.09 2.48 -14.35
CA ARG A 16 16.91 1.56 -15.13
C ARG A 16 16.10 0.95 -16.28
N VAL A 17 14.87 0.51 -16.01
CA VAL A 17 13.96 -0.02 -17.03
C VAL A 17 13.60 1.07 -18.04
N GLU A 18 13.28 2.29 -17.59
CA GLU A 18 12.98 3.41 -18.50
C GLU A 18 14.12 3.71 -19.48
N ARG A 19 15.37 3.81 -19.01
CA ARG A 19 16.52 4.03 -19.90
C ARG A 19 16.67 2.92 -20.93
N TYR A 20 16.43 1.67 -20.53
CA TYR A 20 16.46 0.55 -21.47
C TYR A 20 15.37 0.67 -22.53
N LEU A 21 14.16 1.08 -22.16
CA LEU A 21 13.05 1.28 -23.10
C LEU A 21 13.21 2.53 -23.97
N GLU A 22 13.92 3.56 -23.49
CA GLU A 22 14.30 4.72 -24.32
C GLU A 22 15.24 4.30 -25.45
N GLU A 23 16.17 3.39 -25.19
CA GLU A 23 17.08 2.82 -26.20
C GLU A 23 16.40 1.76 -27.08
N PHE A 24 15.51 0.95 -26.50
CA PHE A 24 14.85 -0.20 -27.16
C PHE A 24 13.32 -0.16 -26.98
N PRO A 25 12.60 0.78 -27.61
CA PRO A 25 11.16 0.97 -27.37
C PRO A 25 10.30 -0.24 -27.76
N GLU A 26 10.72 -1.01 -28.75
CA GLU A 26 10.00 -2.21 -29.22
C GLU A 26 9.99 -3.34 -28.18
N GLU A 27 10.98 -3.37 -27.28
CA GLU A 27 11.09 -4.39 -26.23
C GLU A 27 10.00 -4.26 -25.16
N ARG A 28 9.27 -3.14 -25.09
CA ARG A 28 8.16 -2.98 -24.13
C ARG A 28 7.13 -4.12 -24.23
N LYS A 29 6.80 -4.54 -25.45
CA LYS A 29 5.87 -5.66 -25.69
C LYS A 29 6.51 -7.00 -25.35
N THR A 30 7.77 -7.21 -25.75
CA THR A 30 8.53 -8.43 -25.46
C THR A 30 8.69 -8.67 -23.95
N LEU A 31 8.94 -7.60 -23.19
CA LEU A 31 9.07 -7.62 -21.74
C LEU A 31 7.72 -7.77 -21.00
N GLN A 32 6.60 -7.80 -21.74
CA GLN A 32 5.24 -7.96 -21.20
C GLN A 32 4.93 -6.93 -20.10
N ILE A 33 5.38 -5.67 -20.28
CA ILE A 33 5.18 -4.63 -19.26
C ILE A 33 3.69 -4.41 -18.99
N ASP A 34 2.88 -4.38 -20.05
CA ASP A 34 1.44 -4.15 -20.00
C ASP A 34 0.62 -5.44 -20.18
N GLY A 35 1.27 -6.60 -20.01
CA GLY A 35 0.69 -7.91 -20.20
C GLY A 35 1.07 -8.61 -21.52
N PRO A 36 0.48 -9.77 -21.81
CA PRO A 36 -0.60 -10.42 -21.06
C PRO A 36 -0.18 -10.85 -19.64
N TYR A 37 -1.13 -10.79 -18.70
CA TYR A 37 -0.92 -11.21 -17.30
C TYR A 37 -1.26 -12.69 -17.13
N ASP A 38 -0.43 -13.54 -17.72
CA ASP A 38 -0.60 -15.00 -17.75
C ASP A 38 0.18 -15.72 -16.63
N GLU A 39 0.23 -17.05 -16.71
CA GLU A 39 0.95 -17.88 -15.73
C GLU A 39 2.45 -17.57 -15.71
N ALA A 40 3.07 -17.27 -16.86
CA ALA A 40 4.49 -16.91 -16.92
C ALA A 40 4.76 -15.58 -16.21
N PHE A 41 3.86 -14.59 -16.35
CA PHE A 41 3.91 -13.37 -15.55
C PHE A 41 3.80 -13.68 -14.05
N TYR A 42 2.86 -14.54 -13.64
CA TYR A 42 2.70 -14.93 -12.24
C TYR A 42 3.96 -15.58 -11.67
N GLN A 43 4.59 -16.51 -12.41
CA GLN A 43 5.82 -17.18 -11.96
C GLN A 43 6.98 -16.20 -11.76
N LYS A 44 7.12 -15.16 -12.60
CA LYS A 44 8.14 -14.11 -12.42
C LYS A 44 7.98 -13.36 -11.09
N LEU A 45 6.75 -13.18 -10.60
CA LEU A 45 6.48 -12.48 -9.34
C LEU A 45 6.93 -13.27 -8.10
N LEU A 46 7.16 -14.58 -8.23
CA LEU A 46 7.58 -15.44 -7.12
C LEU A 46 9.07 -15.32 -6.78
N ASP A 47 9.87 -14.65 -7.62
CA ASP A 47 11.28 -14.38 -7.30
C ASP A 47 11.42 -13.28 -6.24
N LEU A 48 11.58 -13.70 -4.99
CA LEU A 48 11.71 -12.82 -3.84
C LEU A 48 13.15 -12.38 -3.54
N SER A 49 14.14 -12.71 -4.39
CA SER A 49 15.53 -12.27 -4.21
C SER A 49 15.61 -10.75 -4.11
N THR A 50 16.31 -10.21 -3.11
CA THR A 50 16.47 -8.75 -2.93
C THR A 50 17.83 -8.24 -3.40
N GLU A 51 18.75 -9.12 -3.79
CA GLU A 51 20.09 -8.75 -4.23
C GLU A 51 20.03 -8.23 -5.67
N ASP A 52 20.37 -6.95 -5.85
CA ASP A 52 20.42 -6.31 -7.17
C ASP A 52 21.66 -6.78 -7.93
N ASP A 53 21.45 -7.62 -8.94
CA ASP A 53 22.49 -8.12 -9.86
C ASP A 53 22.87 -7.12 -10.97
N GLY A 54 22.27 -5.93 -10.96
CA GLY A 54 22.50 -4.88 -11.95
C GLY A 54 21.73 -5.05 -13.26
N THR A 55 20.98 -6.14 -13.44
CA THR A 55 20.28 -6.43 -14.69
C THR A 55 18.98 -5.62 -14.83
N VAL A 56 18.50 -5.51 -16.08
CA VAL A 56 17.15 -4.97 -16.38
C VAL A 56 16.08 -5.97 -15.97
N ALA A 57 16.36 -7.27 -16.07
CA ALA A 57 15.42 -8.33 -15.68
C ALA A 57 15.08 -8.26 -14.18
N PHE A 58 16.10 -8.15 -13.31
CA PHE A 58 15.89 -7.95 -11.88
C PHE A 58 15.07 -6.69 -11.59
N ALA A 59 15.47 -5.56 -12.19
CA ALA A 59 14.78 -4.28 -12.01
C ALA A 59 13.31 -4.37 -12.45
N LEU A 60 13.03 -5.00 -13.58
CA LEU A 60 11.68 -5.22 -14.09
C LEU A 60 10.85 -6.10 -13.14
N THR A 61 11.41 -7.20 -12.63
CA THR A 61 10.74 -8.05 -11.64
C THR A 61 10.31 -7.26 -10.42
N LYS A 62 11.19 -6.41 -9.87
CA LYS A 62 10.86 -5.54 -8.73
C LYS A 62 9.79 -4.51 -9.05
N VAL A 63 9.85 -3.90 -10.23
CA VAL A 63 8.82 -2.98 -10.70
C VAL A 63 7.45 -3.67 -10.82
N GLN A 64 7.39 -4.89 -11.34
CA GLN A 64 6.14 -5.64 -11.45
C GLN A 64 5.59 -6.06 -10.07
N GLN A 65 6.46 -6.54 -9.18
CA GLN A 65 6.11 -6.84 -7.79
C GLN A 65 5.53 -5.63 -7.06
N TYR A 66 6.12 -4.45 -7.26
CA TYR A 66 5.62 -3.20 -6.70
C TYR A 66 4.22 -2.85 -7.22
N ARG A 67 3.95 -2.97 -8.52
CA ARG A 67 2.62 -2.69 -9.08
C ARG A 67 1.54 -3.60 -8.48
N VAL A 68 1.86 -4.87 -8.29
CA VAL A 68 0.96 -5.83 -7.61
C VAL A 68 0.77 -5.43 -6.14
N ALA A 69 1.84 -5.06 -5.45
CA ALA A 69 1.75 -4.59 -4.06
C ALA A 69 0.87 -3.33 -3.92
N MET A 70 1.03 -2.35 -4.81
CA MET A 70 0.22 -1.13 -4.82
C MET A 70 -1.25 -1.41 -5.14
N THR A 71 -1.53 -2.42 -5.95
CA THR A 71 -2.91 -2.88 -6.20
C THR A 71 -3.52 -3.46 -4.92
N ALA A 72 -2.78 -4.31 -4.22
CA ALA A 72 -3.24 -4.90 -2.95
C ALA A 72 -3.32 -3.89 -1.79
N LYS A 73 -2.55 -2.80 -1.81
CA LYS A 73 -2.64 -1.71 -0.84
C LYS A 73 -3.91 -0.86 -1.03
N ASP A 74 -4.36 -0.73 -2.27
CA ASP A 74 -5.50 0.10 -2.67
C ASP A 74 -6.77 -0.72 -2.98
N CYS A 75 -6.83 -2.01 -2.58
CA CYS A 75 -7.99 -2.86 -2.82
C CYS A 75 -9.05 -2.72 -1.71
N SER A 76 -10.30 -3.08 -2.02
CA SER A 76 -11.40 -3.03 -1.07
C SER A 76 -11.75 -4.44 -0.57
N VAL A 77 -12.15 -4.55 0.70
CA VAL A 77 -12.70 -5.79 1.27
C VAL A 77 -14.19 -5.63 1.48
N MET A 78 -14.99 -6.43 0.78
CA MET A 78 -16.44 -6.48 0.93
C MET A 78 -16.84 -7.62 1.85
N ILE A 79 -17.63 -7.31 2.88
CA ILE A 79 -18.20 -8.28 3.82
C ILE A 79 -19.71 -8.21 3.72
N ALA A 80 -20.35 -9.30 3.30
CA ALA A 80 -21.81 -9.40 3.24
C ALA A 80 -22.31 -10.30 4.37
N LEU A 81 -23.30 -9.82 5.13
CA LEU A 81 -23.94 -10.56 6.22
C LEU A 81 -25.41 -10.76 5.88
N SER A 82 -25.87 -12.02 5.93
CA SER A 82 -27.27 -12.38 5.71
C SER A 82 -27.81 -13.12 6.94
N PRO A 83 -28.94 -12.69 7.53
CA PRO A 83 -29.59 -13.44 8.61
C PRO A 83 -29.89 -14.89 8.20
N CYS A 84 -29.65 -15.84 9.09
CA CYS A 84 -29.90 -17.27 8.87
C CYS A 84 -30.83 -17.84 9.95
N LEU A 85 -31.93 -18.49 9.54
CA LEU A 85 -32.83 -19.23 10.43
C LEU A 85 -32.29 -20.65 10.66
N GLN A 86 -32.45 -21.18 11.87
CA GLN A 86 -32.08 -22.56 12.20
C GLN A 86 -32.87 -23.55 11.31
N ASP A 87 -32.17 -24.60 10.86
CA ASP A 87 -32.69 -25.80 10.19
C ASP A 87 -32.95 -25.78 8.68
N ALA A 88 -32.41 -24.82 7.93
CA ALA A 88 -32.23 -25.00 6.49
C ALA A 88 -30.90 -25.72 6.22
N SER A 89 -30.95 -27.05 6.15
CA SER A 89 -29.85 -27.91 5.70
C SER A 89 -29.54 -27.68 4.22
N SER A 90 -28.85 -26.58 3.89
CA SER A 90 -28.38 -26.34 2.52
C SER A 90 -27.22 -25.35 2.51
N GLU A 91 -26.04 -25.87 2.16
CA GLU A 91 -24.85 -25.18 1.63
C GLU A 91 -23.91 -24.41 2.58
N GLN A 92 -22.78 -25.06 2.88
CA GLN A 92 -21.36 -24.64 2.92
C GLN A 92 -20.90 -23.18 3.23
N ARG A 93 -21.77 -22.21 3.50
CA ARG A 93 -21.33 -20.84 3.81
C ARG A 93 -20.96 -20.71 5.29
N PRO A 94 -19.82 -20.07 5.60
CA PRO A 94 -19.41 -19.88 6.98
C PRO A 94 -20.42 -18.99 7.72
N VAL A 95 -20.66 -19.32 8.99
CA VAL A 95 -21.66 -18.66 9.84
C VAL A 95 -20.95 -18.02 11.03
N VAL A 96 -21.32 -16.77 11.33
CA VAL A 96 -20.90 -16.09 12.56
C VAL A 96 -22.09 -15.98 13.52
N THR A 97 -21.87 -16.34 14.77
CA THR A 97 -22.88 -16.33 15.84
C THR A 97 -22.61 -15.20 16.81
N SER A 98 -23.62 -14.39 17.10
CA SER A 98 -23.64 -13.46 18.25
C SER A 98 -24.58 -13.98 19.33
N SER A 99 -24.64 -13.31 20.49
CA SER A 99 -25.54 -13.69 21.58
C SER A 99 -27.03 -13.64 21.22
N ARG A 100 -27.41 -12.94 20.14
CA ARG A 100 -28.81 -12.72 19.75
C ARG A 100 -29.13 -13.06 18.30
N SER A 101 -28.14 -13.35 17.47
CA SER A 101 -28.35 -13.50 16.02
C SER A 101 -27.33 -14.42 15.37
N ARG A 102 -27.70 -14.96 14.21
CA ARG A 102 -26.86 -15.82 13.38
C ARG A 102 -26.82 -15.24 11.97
N PHE A 103 -25.61 -15.06 11.44
CA PHE A 103 -25.41 -14.55 10.09
C PHE A 103 -24.57 -15.52 9.28
N ALA A 104 -25.06 -15.91 8.11
CA ALA A 104 -24.19 -16.44 7.07
C ALA A 104 -23.42 -15.26 6.48
N PHE A 105 -22.13 -15.44 6.21
CA PHE A 105 -21.30 -14.38 5.66
C PHE A 105 -20.50 -14.81 4.44
N SER A 106 -20.15 -13.84 3.62
CA SER A 106 -19.19 -13.98 2.53
C SER A 106 -18.24 -12.78 2.53
N VAL A 107 -16.97 -13.05 2.24
CA VAL A 107 -15.93 -12.04 2.09
C VAL A 107 -15.45 -12.05 0.65
N SER A 108 -15.22 -10.87 0.08
CA SER A 108 -14.66 -10.72 -1.27
C SER A 108 -13.66 -9.57 -1.29
N VAL A 109 -12.68 -9.66 -2.16
CA VAL A 109 -11.74 -8.57 -2.45
C VAL A 109 -12.13 -7.95 -3.78
N LEU A 110 -12.23 -6.64 -3.83
CA LEU A 110 -12.61 -5.85 -5.00
C LEU A 110 -11.45 -4.93 -5.40
N ASP A 111 -11.57 -4.28 -6.56
CA ASP A 111 -10.61 -3.27 -7.05
C ASP A 111 -9.19 -3.83 -7.29
N LEU A 112 -9.13 -4.98 -7.97
CA LEU A 112 -7.88 -5.72 -8.24
C LEU A 112 -7.25 -5.42 -9.61
N ASP A 113 -7.60 -4.29 -10.22
CA ASP A 113 -7.00 -3.85 -11.47
C ASP A 113 -5.54 -3.43 -11.23
N LEU A 114 -4.61 -4.07 -11.95
CA LEU A 114 -3.19 -3.82 -11.77
C LEU A 114 -2.85 -2.34 -12.02
N LYS A 115 -2.18 -1.71 -11.05
CA LYS A 115 -1.74 -0.30 -11.18
C LYS A 115 -0.87 -0.12 -12.44
N PRO A 116 -1.06 0.96 -13.22
CA PRO A 116 -0.32 1.18 -14.45
C PRO A 116 1.15 1.49 -14.17
N TYR A 117 2.03 1.08 -15.08
CA TYR A 117 3.48 1.26 -14.96
C TYR A 117 3.87 2.75 -14.86
N GLU A 118 3.18 3.62 -15.61
CA GLU A 118 3.41 5.07 -15.66
C GLU A 118 3.06 5.80 -14.35
N SER A 119 2.39 5.13 -13.41
CA SER A 119 2.05 5.74 -12.11
C SER A 119 3.23 5.79 -11.13
N ILE A 120 4.30 5.02 -11.36
CA ILE A 120 5.43 4.90 -10.43
C ILE A 120 6.11 6.25 -10.14
N PRO A 121 6.43 7.11 -11.13
CA PRO A 121 6.96 8.45 -10.86
C PRO A 121 6.03 9.33 -10.02
N HIS A 122 4.71 9.20 -10.22
CA HIS A 122 3.75 9.92 -9.42
C HIS A 122 3.79 9.46 -7.96
N GLN A 123 3.85 8.14 -7.72
CA GLN A 123 3.93 7.58 -6.37
C GLN A 123 5.18 8.05 -5.63
N TYR A 124 6.35 8.02 -6.28
CA TYR A 124 7.60 8.53 -5.69
C TYR A 124 7.48 10.01 -5.28
N LYS A 125 6.89 10.84 -6.14
CA LYS A 125 6.68 12.26 -5.83
C LYS A 125 5.64 12.48 -4.71
N LEU A 126 4.60 11.66 -4.69
CA LEU A 126 3.53 11.75 -3.69
C LEU A 126 4.06 11.36 -2.30
N ASP A 127 4.80 10.27 -2.22
CA ASP A 127 5.41 9.79 -0.99
C ASP A 127 6.32 10.85 -0.36
N GLY A 128 7.26 11.39 -1.14
CA GLY A 128 8.14 12.46 -0.66
C GLY A 128 7.38 13.72 -0.20
N LYS A 129 6.23 14.03 -0.79
CA LYS A 129 5.36 15.12 -0.29
C LYS A 129 4.72 14.78 1.04
N ILE A 130 4.20 13.56 1.19
CA ILE A 130 3.55 13.09 2.41
C ILE A 130 4.55 13.12 3.57
N VAL A 131 5.72 12.49 3.41
CA VAL A 131 6.76 12.42 4.43
C VAL A 131 7.24 13.83 4.81
N ASN A 132 7.58 14.67 3.83
CA ASN A 132 8.06 16.02 4.10
C ASN A 132 7.02 16.90 4.82
N TYR A 133 5.75 16.80 4.41
CA TYR A 133 4.67 17.56 5.06
C TYR A 133 4.44 17.09 6.50
N TYR A 134 4.41 15.77 6.71
CA TYR A 134 4.24 15.19 8.04
C TYR A 134 5.39 15.62 8.98
N SER A 135 6.64 15.44 8.55
CA SER A 135 7.82 15.81 9.34
C SER A 135 7.84 17.29 9.70
N LYS A 136 7.54 18.19 8.74
CA LYS A 136 7.43 19.64 9.01
C LYS A 136 6.35 19.96 10.03
N THR A 137 5.20 19.30 9.93
CA THR A 137 4.06 19.54 10.82
C THR A 137 4.35 19.06 12.24
N VAL A 138 5.02 17.91 12.39
CA VAL A 138 5.44 17.39 13.69
C VAL A 138 6.49 18.31 14.33
N HIS A 139 7.54 18.69 13.61
CA HIS A 139 8.56 19.61 14.13
C HIS A 139 8.00 20.98 14.52
N ALA A 140 7.03 21.51 13.76
CA ALA A 140 6.36 22.75 14.10
C ALA A 140 5.53 22.63 15.39
N LYS A 141 4.88 21.49 15.63
CA LYS A 141 4.16 21.23 16.88
C LYS A 141 5.10 21.09 18.07
N ASP A 142 6.22 20.39 17.92
CA ASP A 142 7.22 20.27 18.99
C ASP A 142 7.85 21.63 19.33
N ALA A 143 8.14 22.46 18.33
CA ALA A 143 8.62 23.82 18.55
C ALA A 143 7.57 24.72 19.22
N ALA A 144 6.29 24.57 18.88
CA ALA A 144 5.20 25.30 19.53
C ALA A 144 4.98 24.84 20.98
N VAL A 145 5.08 23.55 21.27
CA VAL A 145 4.99 22.99 22.64
C VAL A 145 6.19 23.41 23.49
N MET A 146 7.40 23.42 22.92
CA MET A 146 8.59 23.96 23.58
C MET A 146 8.43 25.45 23.89
N SER A 147 7.94 26.25 22.93
CA SER A 147 7.66 27.69 23.11
C SER A 147 6.58 27.96 24.17
N ALA A 148 5.54 27.12 24.26
CA ALA A 148 4.52 27.20 25.30
C ALA A 148 5.09 26.88 26.70
N ARG A 149 5.96 25.87 26.82
CA ARG A 149 6.66 25.55 28.08
C ARG A 149 7.57 26.66 28.59
N PHE A 150 8.14 27.48 27.69
CA PHE A 150 8.92 28.66 28.08
C PHE A 150 8.08 29.88 28.47
N LYS A 151 6.76 29.88 28.20
CA LYS A 151 5.84 30.95 28.60
C LYS A 151 5.02 30.65 29.85
N GLU A 152 4.93 29.39 30.27
CA GLU A 152 4.15 28.97 31.45
C GLU A 152 4.85 29.17 32.81
N SER A 153 6.07 29.72 32.87
CA SER A 153 6.79 29.89 34.15
C SER A 153 6.41 31.13 34.96
N GLU A 154 5.47 31.99 34.53
CA GLU A 154 5.20 33.25 35.23
C GLU A 154 3.81 33.45 35.85
N ASP A 155 2.77 32.64 35.61
CA ASP A 155 1.48 32.90 36.26
C ASP A 155 0.58 31.66 36.39
N CYS A 156 0.68 30.97 37.53
CA CYS A 156 -0.31 29.96 37.94
C CYS A 156 -0.67 30.15 39.42
N THR A 157 -1.46 31.18 39.72
CA THR A 157 -2.15 31.28 41.02
C THR A 157 -3.37 30.36 40.99
N LEU A 158 -3.29 29.23 41.70
CA LEU A 158 -4.40 28.27 41.86
C LEU A 158 -5.50 28.87 42.74
N VAL A 159 -6.67 29.14 42.17
CA VAL A 159 -7.88 29.48 42.93
C VAL A 159 -8.71 28.21 43.11
N LEU A 160 -8.62 27.59 44.29
CA LEU A 160 -9.49 26.48 44.67
C LEU A 160 -10.85 27.04 45.12
N HIS A 161 -11.91 26.73 44.35
CA HIS A 161 -13.27 26.92 44.82
C HIS A 161 -13.65 25.81 45.81
N LYS A 162 -14.10 26.23 47.00
CA LYS A 162 -14.54 25.36 48.08
C LYS A 162 -15.94 24.82 47.76
N VAL A 163 -16.11 23.50 47.80
CA VAL A 163 -17.41 22.80 47.79
C VAL A 163 -17.94 22.72 49.22
#